data_AF-A0AAP6ELT5-F1
#
_entry.id   AF-A0AAP6ELT5-F1
#
_cell.length_a   1.000
_cell.length_b   1.000
_cell.length_c   1.000
_cell.angle_alpha   90.00
_cell.angle_beta   90.00
_cell.angle_gamma   90.00
#
_symmetry.space_group_name_H-M   'P 1'
#
loop_
_entity.id
_entity.type
_entity.pdbx_description
1 polymer ?
#
loop_
_entity_poly.entity_id
_entity_poly.type
_entity_poly.pdbx_seq_one_letter_code
_entity_poly.pdbx_strand_id
1 'polypeptide(L)'
;GRRTRLVASGRSVDIAYDAAGRELTRHVGDFLTLHSTYDTRGRLATQSAAGQDGSTLQRRTYTYRDDGYLTLLDDQLNGPRHFGLDAVGRVTGVHAEDWTESYAYDAAGNQAHASWPAPHPGQEATGDRAYTGTRITRAGSVRYEHDALGRITLRQKTRLSRKPETWRYEWDVEDRLVQVTTPDGTRWRYTYDPLGRRAAKLRLGADGETVVERVDFTWDGTTLCEQTTRSADLPNPVTLTWDHQRLKPIAQTERITSAEAPQQEIDSRFFAIVTDLVGSPRELVDEQGDIAWRTRTTLWGSTTWHTGATTYTPLRFPGQYSDPETGLHYNCFRHYDPETARYLTADPLGLAPAPNPALYVHNPHTWADPLGLTPCDEDTISVYRKQTDHPLSQRIHIGENGEVTLTGKGKLYVNMSDDIRHTIEYRGDGGQIVSFDVSREYRDWIRESALPQNKDDHPDGDSFTRGEWKELLKEYPEISDPTKGSDLYGIPHKLFDGLRSEIIRNSGRVVQDG
;
A
#
# COMPACT_ATOMS: atom_id res chain seq x y z
N GLY A 1 18.04 -12.02 5.11
CA GLY A 1 17.99 -11.87 6.57
C GLY A 1 16.88 -10.91 6.96
N ARG A 2 16.01 -11.27 7.91
CA ARG A 2 14.94 -10.40 8.41
C ARG A 2 15.53 -9.36 9.36
N ARG A 3 15.14 -8.09 9.20
CA ARG A 3 15.65 -6.99 10.02
C ARG A 3 15.07 -7.08 11.43
N THR A 4 15.91 -7.45 12.39
CA THR A 4 15.57 -7.60 13.82
C THR A 4 15.86 -6.36 14.65
N ARG A 5 16.62 -5.41 14.10
CA ARG A 5 16.91 -4.12 14.71
C ARG A 5 17.07 -3.05 13.65
N LEU A 6 16.60 -1.83 13.94
CA LEU A 6 16.98 -0.61 13.22
C LEU A 6 17.08 0.55 14.22
N VAL A 7 17.60 1.69 13.76
CA VAL A 7 17.66 2.92 14.54
C VAL A 7 16.88 4.00 13.81
N ALA A 8 15.87 4.57 14.47
CA ALA A 8 15.02 5.63 13.97
C ALA A 8 15.29 6.91 14.78
N SER A 9 15.90 7.93 14.17
CA SER A 9 16.31 9.18 14.84
C SER A 9 16.99 8.98 16.21
N GLY A 10 17.93 8.02 16.26
CA GLY A 10 18.69 7.68 17.47
C GLY A 10 17.99 6.72 18.44
N ARG A 11 16.74 6.31 18.21
CA ARG A 11 16.00 5.34 19.03
C ARG A 11 16.11 3.95 18.43
N SER A 12 16.37 2.95 19.27
CA SER A 12 16.33 1.54 18.83
C SER A 12 14.90 1.12 18.54
N VAL A 13 14.70 0.43 17.43
CA VAL A 13 13.50 -0.38 17.19
C VAL A 13 13.92 -1.83 17.05
N ASP A 14 13.63 -2.62 18.08
CA ASP A 14 13.95 -4.03 18.17
C ASP A 14 12.71 -4.86 17.84
N ILE A 15 12.85 -5.84 16.93
CA ILE A 15 11.73 -6.62 16.42
C ILE A 15 12.05 -8.11 16.55
N ALA A 16 11.17 -8.85 17.23
CA ALA A 16 11.20 -10.30 17.28
C ALA A 16 10.15 -10.87 16.33
N TYR A 17 10.51 -11.98 15.67
CA TYR A 17 9.63 -12.68 14.75
C TYR A 17 9.44 -14.14 15.20
N ASP A 18 8.35 -14.75 14.77
CA ASP A 18 8.22 -16.19 14.81
C ASP A 18 8.97 -16.87 13.65
N ALA A 19 8.88 -18.21 13.58
CA ALA A 19 9.50 -18.99 12.51
C ALA A 19 9.00 -18.60 11.10
N ALA A 20 7.71 -18.27 10.98
CA ALA A 20 7.09 -17.84 9.72
C ALA A 20 7.48 -16.41 9.31
N GLY A 21 8.07 -15.62 10.21
CA GLY A 21 8.53 -14.25 9.93
C GLY A 21 7.52 -13.17 10.24
N ARG A 22 6.50 -13.54 11.01
CA ARG A 22 5.49 -12.63 11.49
C ARG A 22 6.00 -11.99 12.78
N GLU A 23 5.76 -10.70 12.92
CA GLU A 23 6.25 -9.92 14.05
C GLU A 23 5.52 -10.33 15.33
N LEU A 24 6.26 -10.79 16.34
CA LEU A 24 5.71 -11.14 17.64
C LEU A 24 5.77 -9.97 18.61
N THR A 25 6.92 -9.29 18.65
CA THR A 25 7.13 -8.14 19.52
C THR A 25 7.92 -7.06 18.81
N ARG A 26 7.63 -5.81 19.16
CA ARG A 26 8.43 -4.65 18.78
C ARG A 26 8.62 -3.75 19.99
N HIS A 27 9.88 -3.45 20.30
CA HIS A 27 10.24 -2.46 21.31
C HIS A 27 10.75 -1.22 20.61
N VAL A 28 10.20 -0.05 20.96
CA VAL A 28 10.65 1.25 20.46
C VAL A 28 11.18 2.05 21.64
N GLY A 29 12.50 2.21 21.68
CA GLY A 29 13.19 2.71 22.88
C GLY A 29 12.75 1.93 24.13
N ASP A 30 12.61 2.66 25.24
CA ASP A 30 12.15 2.10 26.51
C ASP A 30 10.67 2.43 26.80
N PHE A 31 9.97 3.12 25.89
CA PHE A 31 8.67 3.73 26.17
C PHE A 31 7.48 3.02 25.52
N LEU A 32 7.70 2.21 24.48
CA LEU A 32 6.62 1.47 23.80
C LEU A 32 7.03 0.03 23.54
N THR A 33 6.15 -0.90 23.91
CA THR A 33 6.18 -2.29 23.47
C THR A 33 4.90 -2.66 22.75
N LEU A 34 5.03 -3.19 21.53
CA LEU A 34 3.95 -3.78 20.75
C LEU A 34 4.05 -5.31 20.84
N HIS A 35 2.93 -5.97 21.10
CA HIS A 35 2.81 -7.43 21.06
C HIS A 35 1.74 -7.82 20.03
N SER A 36 2.05 -8.86 19.26
CA SER A 36 1.17 -9.39 18.22
C SER A 36 1.01 -10.90 18.40
N THR A 37 -0.20 -11.39 18.22
CA THR A 37 -0.52 -12.82 18.20
C THR A 37 -1.27 -13.17 16.93
N TYR A 38 -1.15 -14.42 16.51
CA TYR A 38 -1.71 -14.89 15.24
C TYR A 38 -2.59 -16.11 15.45
N ASP A 39 -3.62 -16.25 14.62
CA ASP A 39 -4.47 -17.43 14.59
C ASP A 39 -3.77 -18.62 13.91
N THR A 40 -4.43 -19.77 13.91
CA THR A 40 -3.92 -21.01 13.30
C THR A 40 -3.76 -20.93 11.78
N ARG A 41 -4.36 -19.92 11.12
CA ARG A 41 -4.29 -19.70 9.68
C ARG A 41 -3.28 -18.63 9.28
N GLY A 42 -2.49 -18.10 10.22
CA GLY A 42 -1.47 -17.12 9.86
C GLY A 42 -1.82 -15.68 10.23
N ARG A 43 -3.11 -15.37 10.49
CA ARG A 43 -3.66 -14.01 10.47
C ARG A 43 -3.53 -13.33 11.83
N LEU A 44 -3.33 -12.01 11.86
CA LEU A 44 -3.19 -11.25 13.10
C LEU A 44 -4.47 -11.36 13.94
N ALA A 45 -4.41 -11.98 15.10
CA ALA A 45 -5.55 -12.18 15.98
C ALA A 45 -5.65 -11.08 17.05
N THR A 46 -4.52 -10.68 17.63
CA THR A 46 -4.46 -9.61 18.63
C THR A 46 -3.23 -8.75 18.41
N GLN A 47 -3.39 -7.45 18.66
CA GLN A 47 -2.29 -6.50 18.79
C GLN A 47 -2.48 -5.70 20.07
N SER A 48 -1.46 -5.55 20.89
CA SER A 48 -1.50 -4.70 22.08
C SER A 48 -0.26 -3.82 22.20
N ALA A 49 -0.47 -2.53 22.44
CA ALA A 49 0.55 -1.54 22.73
C ALA A 49 0.57 -1.25 24.23
N ALA A 50 1.75 -1.30 24.85
CA ALA A 50 1.95 -1.00 26.26
C ALA A 50 3.08 0.02 26.46
N GLY A 51 2.89 0.89 27.45
CA GLY A 51 3.90 1.84 27.90
C GLY A 51 5.00 1.20 28.72
N GLN A 52 5.98 1.99 29.14
CA GLN A 52 7.14 1.53 29.95
C GLN A 52 6.73 0.87 31.27
N ASP A 53 5.67 1.35 31.91
CA ASP A 53 5.14 0.86 33.18
C ASP A 53 4.24 -0.39 33.02
N GLY A 54 4.08 -0.89 31.80
CA GLY A 54 3.19 -2.00 31.46
C GLY A 54 1.72 -1.60 31.34
N SER A 55 1.38 -0.33 31.47
CA SER A 55 0.02 0.16 31.21
C SER A 55 -0.37 -0.10 29.75
N THR A 56 -1.60 -0.58 29.54
CA THR A 56 -2.10 -0.84 28.18
C THR A 56 -2.56 0.46 27.54
N LEU A 57 -1.84 0.90 26.51
CA LEU A 57 -2.16 2.10 25.73
C LEU A 57 -3.27 1.81 24.71
N GLN A 58 -3.20 0.64 24.06
CA GLN A 58 -4.17 0.22 23.05
C GLN A 58 -4.20 -1.31 22.96
N ARG A 59 -5.37 -1.88 22.67
CA ARG A 59 -5.56 -3.29 22.37
C ARG A 59 -6.57 -3.46 21.25
N ARG A 60 -6.24 -4.31 20.28
CA ARG A 60 -7.09 -4.69 19.16
C ARG A 60 -7.21 -6.19 19.05
N THR A 61 -8.43 -6.68 18.85
CA THR A 61 -8.70 -8.08 18.48
C THR A 61 -9.42 -8.12 17.15
N TYR A 62 -9.02 -9.06 16.29
CA TYR A 62 -9.55 -9.21 14.95
C TYR A 62 -10.22 -10.56 14.79
N THR A 63 -11.45 -10.55 14.30
CA THR A 63 -12.19 -11.76 13.94
C THR A 63 -12.46 -11.75 12.45
N TYR A 64 -12.29 -12.91 11.83
CA TYR A 64 -12.36 -13.06 10.39
C TYR A 64 -13.45 -14.06 10.00
N ARG A 65 -14.01 -13.86 8.81
CA ARG A 65 -14.73 -14.89 8.07
C ARG A 65 -13.74 -16.00 7.63
N ASP A 66 -14.28 -17.15 7.25
CA ASP A 66 -13.47 -18.31 6.88
C ASP A 66 -12.52 -18.06 5.71
N ASP A 67 -12.89 -17.18 4.79
CA ASP A 67 -12.14 -16.81 3.59
C ASP A 67 -11.16 -15.64 3.81
N GLY A 68 -10.95 -15.18 5.05
CA GLY A 68 -9.91 -14.20 5.36
C GLY A 68 -10.39 -12.77 5.62
N TYR A 69 -11.64 -12.44 5.28
CA TYR A 69 -12.12 -11.07 5.46
C TYR A 69 -12.48 -10.74 6.90
N LEU A 70 -12.12 -9.54 7.34
CA LEU A 70 -12.42 -9.03 8.68
C LEU A 70 -13.93 -8.86 8.88
N THR A 71 -14.47 -9.43 9.96
CA THR A 71 -15.89 -9.33 10.34
C THR A 71 -16.10 -8.55 11.64
N LEU A 72 -15.09 -8.52 12.51
CA LEU A 72 -15.11 -7.72 13.74
C LEU A 72 -13.71 -7.22 14.06
N LEU A 73 -13.62 -5.93 14.37
CA LEU A 73 -12.49 -5.30 15.04
C LEU A 73 -12.96 -4.81 16.41
N ASP A 74 -12.46 -5.42 17.47
CA ASP A 74 -12.64 -4.92 18.84
C ASP A 74 -11.45 -4.02 19.19
N ASP A 75 -11.67 -2.71 19.29
CA ASP A 75 -10.65 -1.68 19.53
C ASP A 75 -10.90 -1.01 20.89
N GLN A 76 -9.96 -1.13 21.82
CA GLN A 76 -10.12 -0.62 23.20
C GLN A 76 -10.42 0.89 23.25
N LEU A 77 -9.87 1.65 22.30
CA LEU A 77 -9.94 3.11 22.30
C LEU A 77 -11.14 3.66 21.53
N ASN A 78 -11.60 2.96 20.50
CA ASN A 78 -12.68 3.42 19.62
C ASN A 78 -13.95 2.56 19.68
N GLY A 79 -13.95 1.49 20.47
CA GLY A 79 -15.02 0.52 20.57
C GLY A 79 -15.04 -0.48 19.41
N PRO A 80 -15.92 -1.51 19.50
CA PRO A 80 -16.03 -2.56 18.50
C PRO A 80 -16.67 -2.06 17.20
N ARG A 81 -16.21 -2.61 16.07
CA ARG A 81 -16.75 -2.40 14.72
C ARG A 81 -17.02 -3.73 14.04
N HIS A 82 -18.26 -3.93 13.63
CA HIS A 82 -18.71 -5.09 12.84
C HIS A 82 -18.75 -4.73 11.37
N PHE A 83 -18.27 -5.63 10.52
CA PHE A 83 -18.21 -5.44 9.07
C PHE A 83 -19.18 -6.39 8.38
N GLY A 84 -20.16 -5.81 7.67
CA GLY A 84 -21.01 -6.53 6.74
C GLY A 84 -20.25 -6.73 5.43
N LEU A 85 -20.27 -7.96 4.89
CA LEU A 85 -19.55 -8.34 3.69
C LEU A 85 -20.49 -9.02 2.70
N ASP A 86 -20.30 -8.76 1.41
CA ASP A 86 -20.94 -9.56 0.36
C ASP A 86 -20.18 -10.88 0.10
N ALA A 87 -20.69 -11.69 -0.84
CA ALA A 87 -20.13 -12.99 -1.17
C ALA A 87 -18.70 -12.95 -1.72
N VAL A 88 -18.27 -11.81 -2.29
CA VAL A 88 -16.91 -11.62 -2.84
C VAL A 88 -16.02 -10.80 -1.91
N GLY A 89 -16.48 -10.55 -0.67
CA GLY A 89 -15.69 -9.93 0.39
C GLY A 89 -15.60 -8.41 0.33
N ARG A 90 -16.45 -7.75 -0.45
CA ARG A 90 -16.58 -6.28 -0.38
C ARG A 90 -17.37 -5.91 0.86
N VAL A 91 -16.90 -4.89 1.58
CA VAL A 91 -17.61 -4.38 2.76
C VAL A 91 -18.85 -3.61 2.31
N THR A 92 -20.02 -4.06 2.75
CA THR A 92 -21.32 -3.43 2.48
C THR A 92 -21.80 -2.54 3.63
N GLY A 93 -21.20 -2.67 4.81
CA GLY A 93 -21.53 -1.82 5.94
C GLY A 93 -20.53 -1.96 7.09
N VAL A 94 -20.46 -0.91 7.90
CA VAL A 94 -19.68 -0.87 9.15
C VAL A 94 -20.64 -0.48 10.25
N HIS A 95 -20.72 -1.26 11.33
CA HIS A 95 -21.57 -0.99 12.49
C HIS A 95 -20.73 -0.88 13.75
N ALA A 96 -20.78 0.29 14.40
CA ALA A 96 -20.22 0.57 15.71
C ALA A 96 -21.31 1.22 16.59
N GLU A 97 -21.05 1.39 17.89
CA GLU A 97 -22.03 1.86 18.89
C GLU A 97 -22.82 3.11 18.44
N ASP A 98 -22.13 4.18 18.05
CA ASP A 98 -22.73 5.44 17.57
C ASP A 98 -22.41 5.73 16.10
N TRP A 99 -22.20 4.69 15.31
CA TRP A 99 -21.62 4.83 13.98
C TRP A 99 -22.15 3.76 13.04
N THR A 100 -22.65 4.17 11.87
CA THR A 100 -22.93 3.23 10.79
C THR A 100 -22.49 3.80 9.45
N GLU A 101 -21.83 2.96 8.67
CA GLU A 101 -21.55 3.17 7.25
C GLU A 101 -22.35 2.17 6.40
N SER A 102 -22.73 2.56 5.20
CA SER A 102 -23.42 1.70 4.23
C SER A 102 -22.85 1.89 2.83
N TYR A 103 -22.59 0.78 2.14
CA TYR A 103 -21.99 0.75 0.81
C TYR A 103 -22.74 -0.23 -0.09
N ALA A 104 -23.15 0.22 -1.27
CA ALA A 104 -23.70 -0.64 -2.32
C ALA A 104 -22.84 -0.55 -3.57
N TYR A 105 -22.69 -1.67 -4.28
CA TYR A 105 -21.84 -1.77 -5.46
C TYR A 105 -22.64 -2.25 -6.68
N ASP A 106 -22.35 -1.70 -7.85
CA ASP A 106 -22.87 -2.19 -9.12
C ASP A 106 -22.07 -3.38 -9.66
N ALA A 107 -22.49 -3.92 -10.82
CA ALA A 107 -21.84 -5.06 -11.47
C ALA A 107 -20.42 -4.74 -12.02
N ALA A 108 -20.11 -3.46 -12.25
CA ALA A 108 -18.78 -2.99 -12.65
C ALA A 108 -17.88 -2.66 -11.45
N GLY A 109 -18.36 -2.94 -10.22
CA GLY A 109 -17.65 -2.68 -8.98
C GLY A 109 -17.69 -1.21 -8.51
N ASN A 110 -18.40 -0.33 -9.21
CA ASN A 110 -18.54 1.04 -8.72
C ASN A 110 -19.41 1.08 -7.47
N GLN A 111 -19.10 1.97 -6.53
CA GLN A 111 -19.97 2.24 -5.39
C GLN A 111 -21.22 3.00 -5.85
N ALA A 112 -22.33 2.29 -6.03
CA ALA A 112 -23.61 2.88 -6.40
C ALA A 112 -24.22 3.74 -5.29
N HIS A 113 -23.90 3.44 -4.02
CA HIS A 113 -24.33 4.21 -2.86
C HIS A 113 -23.24 4.18 -1.78
N ALA A 114 -23.09 5.28 -1.06
CA ALA A 114 -22.26 5.34 0.13
C ALA A 114 -22.82 6.31 1.17
N SER A 115 -22.82 5.93 2.44
CA SER A 115 -23.23 6.80 3.55
C SER A 115 -22.34 6.55 4.76
N TRP A 116 -22.05 7.59 5.53
CA TRP A 116 -21.23 7.55 6.74
C TRP A 116 -21.63 8.66 7.72
N PRO A 117 -21.25 8.56 9.01
CA PRO A 117 -21.75 9.47 10.05
C PRO A 117 -21.36 10.94 9.85
N ALA A 118 -22.26 11.85 10.24
CA ALA A 118 -22.12 13.30 10.12
C ALA A 118 -20.82 13.92 10.67
N PRO A 119 -20.20 13.40 11.75
CA PRO A 119 -18.92 13.93 12.24
C PRO A 119 -17.75 13.81 11.23
N HIS A 120 -17.85 12.93 10.24
CA HIS A 120 -16.84 12.81 9.19
C HIS A 120 -17.06 13.84 8.08
N PRO A 121 -15.96 14.36 7.50
CA PRO A 121 -16.06 15.28 6.37
C PRO A 121 -16.71 14.62 5.14
N GLY A 122 -17.09 15.43 4.16
CA GLY A 122 -17.57 14.95 2.88
C GLY A 122 -19.05 14.54 2.86
N GLN A 123 -19.87 15.05 3.78
CA GLN A 123 -21.31 14.73 3.83
C GLN A 123 -22.03 15.00 2.50
N GLU A 124 -21.55 15.96 1.71
CA GLU A 124 -22.05 16.25 0.37
C GLU A 124 -21.92 15.06 -0.59
N ALA A 125 -20.98 14.14 -0.35
CA ALA A 125 -20.72 12.96 -1.18
C ALA A 125 -21.49 11.71 -0.75
N THR A 126 -22.26 11.80 0.34
CA THR A 126 -23.13 10.71 0.82
C THR A 126 -24.38 10.58 -0.06
N GLY A 127 -24.91 9.36 -0.16
CA GLY A 127 -26.07 9.00 -0.96
C GLY A 127 -25.72 8.27 -2.25
N ASP A 128 -26.64 8.34 -3.21
CA ASP A 128 -26.53 7.65 -4.50
C ASP A 128 -25.46 8.29 -5.39
N ARG A 129 -24.86 7.45 -6.23
CA ARG A 129 -23.81 7.84 -7.17
C ARG A 129 -24.20 7.51 -8.59
N ALA A 130 -23.76 8.33 -9.52
CA ALA A 130 -24.02 8.18 -10.94
C ALA A 130 -22.72 8.03 -11.72
N TYR A 131 -22.75 7.17 -12.75
CA TYR A 131 -21.61 6.80 -13.55
C TYR A 131 -21.93 6.80 -15.04
N THR A 132 -20.92 7.00 -15.88
CA THR A 132 -20.92 6.64 -17.30
C THR A 132 -19.84 5.59 -17.51
N GLY A 133 -20.22 4.31 -17.61
CA GLY A 133 -19.27 3.21 -17.48
C GLY A 133 -18.67 3.18 -16.07
N THR A 134 -17.34 3.29 -15.97
CA THR A 134 -16.61 3.38 -14.69
C THR A 134 -16.33 4.82 -14.25
N ARG A 135 -16.65 5.82 -15.09
CA ARG A 135 -16.40 7.24 -14.83
C ARG A 135 -17.50 7.82 -13.95
N ILE A 136 -17.13 8.34 -12.78
CA ILE A 136 -18.08 8.97 -11.87
C ILE A 136 -18.56 10.30 -12.45
N THR A 137 -19.85 10.62 -12.37
CA THR A 137 -20.35 11.95 -12.76
C THR A 137 -20.96 12.68 -11.57
N ARG A 138 -21.44 11.93 -10.57
CA ARG A 138 -22.02 12.45 -9.34
C ARG A 138 -21.80 11.49 -8.17
N ALA A 139 -21.50 12.02 -6.99
CA ALA A 139 -21.53 11.31 -5.72
C ALA A 139 -22.35 12.13 -4.73
N GLY A 140 -23.51 11.66 -4.29
CA GLY A 140 -24.42 12.48 -3.50
C GLY A 140 -24.75 13.79 -4.23
N SER A 141 -24.46 14.93 -3.62
CA SER A 141 -24.59 16.27 -4.21
C SER A 141 -23.32 16.78 -4.93
N VAL A 142 -22.23 16.02 -4.92
CA VAL A 142 -20.97 16.41 -5.58
C VAL A 142 -21.00 16.07 -7.06
N ARG A 143 -20.62 17.05 -7.90
CA ARG A 143 -20.54 16.91 -9.35
C ARG A 143 -19.09 16.82 -9.82
N TYR A 144 -18.84 15.97 -10.82
CA TYR A 144 -17.53 15.77 -11.42
C TYR A 144 -17.56 16.03 -12.94
N GLU A 145 -16.53 16.69 -13.47
CA GLU A 145 -16.25 16.76 -14.91
C GLU A 145 -14.92 16.12 -15.23
N HIS A 146 -14.79 15.66 -16.48
CA HIS A 146 -13.60 14.95 -16.95
C HIS A 146 -13.15 15.51 -18.30
N ASP A 147 -11.87 15.40 -18.59
CA ASP A 147 -11.37 15.58 -19.95
C ASP A 147 -11.58 14.34 -20.83
N ALA A 148 -11.08 14.39 -22.07
CA ALA A 148 -11.19 13.31 -23.05
C ALA A 148 -10.45 12.03 -22.63
N LEU A 149 -9.39 12.14 -21.82
CA LEU A 149 -8.65 11.00 -21.26
C LEU A 149 -9.33 10.42 -20.02
N GLY A 150 -10.40 11.06 -19.53
CA GLY A 150 -11.17 10.59 -18.38
C GLY A 150 -10.58 10.98 -17.04
N ARG A 151 -9.71 11.98 -17.00
CA ARG A 151 -9.17 12.55 -15.75
C ARG A 151 -10.14 13.57 -15.20
N ILE A 152 -10.35 13.59 -13.89
CA ILE A 152 -11.21 14.58 -13.23
C ILE A 152 -10.58 15.98 -13.37
N THR A 153 -11.28 16.89 -14.03
CA THR A 153 -10.86 18.30 -14.21
C THR A 153 -11.62 19.26 -13.30
N LEU A 154 -12.77 18.83 -12.77
CA LEU A 154 -13.58 19.61 -11.84
C LEU A 154 -14.25 18.71 -10.82
N ARG A 155 -14.19 19.12 -9.55
CA ARG A 155 -15.03 18.60 -8.46
C ARG A 155 -15.78 19.76 -7.84
N GLN A 156 -17.10 19.66 -7.75
CA GLN A 156 -17.93 20.74 -7.25
C GLN A 156 -18.94 20.26 -6.21
N LYS A 157 -18.84 20.79 -5.00
CA LYS A 157 -19.78 20.54 -3.90
C LYS A 157 -20.84 21.65 -3.89
N THR A 158 -22.09 21.28 -4.12
CA THR A 158 -23.22 22.24 -4.09
C THR A 158 -23.48 22.71 -2.66
N ARG A 159 -23.76 24.00 -2.49
CA ARG A 159 -24.18 24.58 -1.21
C ARG A 159 -25.54 25.25 -1.36
N LEU A 160 -26.45 25.01 -0.42
CA LEU A 160 -27.83 25.50 -0.47
C LEU A 160 -27.93 27.05 -0.49
N SER A 161 -26.97 27.75 0.11
CA SER A 161 -27.06 29.22 0.29
C SER A 161 -25.73 29.96 0.07
N ARG A 162 -24.76 29.32 -0.59
CA ARG A 162 -23.44 29.92 -0.89
C ARG A 162 -22.98 29.49 -2.28
N LYS A 163 -21.99 30.20 -2.83
CA LYS A 163 -21.29 29.76 -4.04
C LYS A 163 -20.81 28.32 -3.83
N PRO A 164 -21.00 27.43 -4.83
CA PRO A 164 -20.54 26.06 -4.72
C PRO A 164 -19.02 26.02 -4.53
N GLU A 165 -18.55 25.10 -3.71
CA GLU A 165 -17.12 24.87 -3.57
C GLU A 165 -16.63 24.12 -4.79
N THR A 166 -15.73 24.74 -5.55
CA THR A 166 -15.27 24.20 -6.84
C THR A 166 -13.76 24.06 -6.82
N TRP A 167 -13.28 22.84 -7.00
CA TRP A 167 -11.89 22.54 -7.30
C TRP A 167 -11.73 22.38 -8.81
N ARG A 168 -10.64 22.91 -9.35
CA ARG A 168 -10.24 22.73 -10.75
C ARG A 168 -8.86 22.11 -10.80
N TYR A 169 -8.72 21.04 -11.58
CA TYR A 169 -7.51 20.24 -11.65
C TYR A 169 -6.93 20.33 -13.07
N GLU A 170 -5.61 20.49 -13.15
CA GLU A 170 -4.86 20.52 -14.39
C GLU A 170 -3.79 19.44 -14.37
N TRP A 171 -3.70 18.70 -15.47
CA TRP A 171 -2.89 17.50 -15.62
C TRP A 171 -1.86 17.69 -16.73
N ASP A 172 -0.69 17.10 -16.59
CA ASP A 172 0.30 17.03 -17.66
C ASP A 172 0.01 15.90 -18.65
N VAL A 173 0.94 15.62 -19.56
CA VAL A 173 0.82 14.56 -20.57
C VAL A 173 1.06 13.15 -20.03
N GLU A 174 1.55 13.01 -18.80
CA GLU A 174 1.80 11.74 -18.10
C GLU A 174 0.71 11.47 -17.05
N ASP A 175 -0.43 12.15 -17.15
CA ASP A 175 -1.57 12.05 -16.23
C ASP A 175 -1.25 12.40 -14.77
N ARG A 176 -0.24 13.25 -14.55
CA ARG A 176 0.12 13.77 -13.23
C ARG A 176 -0.56 15.11 -12.96
N LEU A 177 -1.08 15.30 -11.75
CA LEU A 177 -1.73 16.55 -11.34
C LEU A 177 -0.66 17.64 -11.18
N VAL A 178 -0.64 18.64 -12.04
CA VAL A 178 0.37 19.71 -11.98
C VAL A 178 -0.14 20.98 -11.33
N GLN A 179 -1.45 21.22 -11.33
CA GLN A 179 -2.04 22.37 -10.67
C GLN A 179 -3.45 22.09 -10.15
N VAL A 180 -3.79 22.67 -9.00
CA VAL A 180 -5.17 22.77 -8.52
C VAL A 180 -5.51 24.21 -8.16
N THR A 181 -6.72 24.65 -8.51
CA THR A 181 -7.34 25.85 -7.95
C THR A 181 -8.42 25.41 -6.96
N THR A 182 -8.29 25.81 -5.70
CA THR A 182 -9.22 25.49 -4.62
C THR A 182 -10.42 26.45 -4.59
N PRO A 183 -11.50 26.15 -3.84
CA PRO A 183 -12.74 26.94 -3.84
C PRO A 183 -12.58 28.42 -3.46
N ASP A 184 -11.60 28.74 -2.63
CA ASP A 184 -11.22 30.09 -2.21
C ASP A 184 -10.39 30.84 -3.27
N GLY A 185 -10.03 30.18 -4.38
CA GLY A 185 -9.21 30.73 -5.46
C GLY A 185 -7.71 30.52 -5.27
N THR A 186 -7.27 29.91 -4.16
CA THR A 186 -5.86 29.58 -3.93
C THR A 186 -5.37 28.60 -4.99
N ARG A 187 -4.17 28.83 -5.52
CA ARG A 187 -3.54 27.96 -6.51
C ARG A 187 -2.40 27.19 -5.89
N TRP A 188 -2.37 25.90 -6.18
CA TRP A 188 -1.28 25.01 -5.81
C TRP A 188 -0.66 24.41 -7.05
N ARG A 189 0.67 24.37 -7.10
CA ARG A 189 1.45 23.72 -8.16
C ARG A 189 2.20 22.52 -7.59
N TYR A 190 2.23 21.43 -8.33
CA TYR A 190 2.94 20.21 -7.97
C TYR A 190 4.08 19.98 -8.96
N THR A 191 5.20 19.48 -8.45
CA THR A 191 6.37 19.14 -9.26
C THR A 191 6.76 17.69 -9.00
N TYR A 192 7.35 17.05 -10.00
CA TYR A 192 7.68 15.64 -9.99
C TYR A 192 9.14 15.43 -10.38
N ASP A 193 9.76 14.40 -9.82
CA ASP A 193 11.07 13.95 -10.27
C ASP A 193 10.96 13.07 -11.53
N PRO A 194 12.08 12.69 -12.17
CA PRO A 194 12.06 11.85 -13.38
C PRO A 194 11.47 10.44 -13.21
N LEU A 195 11.26 9.97 -11.97
CA LEU A 195 10.60 8.70 -11.68
C LEU A 195 9.09 8.87 -11.47
N GLY A 196 8.56 10.08 -11.63
CA GLY A 196 7.14 10.40 -11.45
C GLY A 196 6.74 10.59 -9.99
N ARG A 197 7.68 10.64 -9.04
CA ARG A 197 7.38 10.88 -7.62
C ARG A 197 7.28 12.38 -7.37
N ARG A 198 6.32 12.80 -6.56
CA ARG A 198 6.15 14.22 -6.20
C ARG A 198 7.38 14.73 -5.45
N ALA A 199 8.04 15.73 -6.04
CA ALA A 199 9.22 16.38 -5.50
C ALA A 199 8.85 17.56 -4.59
N ALA A 200 7.83 18.35 -4.96
CA ALA A 200 7.34 19.44 -4.13
C ALA A 200 5.88 19.82 -4.42
N LYS A 201 5.23 20.46 -3.45
CA LYS A 201 4.01 21.26 -3.66
C LYS A 201 4.22 22.71 -3.26
N LEU A 202 3.62 23.62 -4.02
CA LEU A 202 3.82 25.06 -3.92
C LEU A 202 2.47 25.76 -3.81
N ARG A 203 2.19 26.46 -2.71
CA ARG A 203 1.06 27.39 -2.64
C ARG A 203 1.50 28.72 -3.23
N LEU A 204 0.73 29.20 -4.20
CA LEU A 204 1.01 30.45 -4.90
C LEU A 204 0.28 31.61 -4.24
N GLY A 205 0.91 32.78 -4.23
CA GLY A 205 0.33 34.05 -3.82
C GLY A 205 -0.73 34.53 -4.81
N ALA A 206 -1.36 35.68 -4.48
CA ALA A 206 -2.44 36.25 -5.29
C ALA A 206 -2.01 36.64 -6.72
N ASP A 207 -0.71 36.87 -6.94
CA ASP A 207 -0.12 37.14 -8.25
C ASP A 207 -0.02 35.88 -9.14
N GLY A 208 -0.22 34.69 -8.57
CA GLY A 208 -0.10 33.41 -9.26
C GLY A 208 1.33 32.97 -9.55
N GLU A 209 2.35 33.67 -9.02
CA GLU A 209 3.76 33.42 -9.32
C GLU A 209 4.61 33.29 -8.05
N THR A 210 4.36 34.13 -7.04
CA THR A 210 5.11 34.11 -5.79
C THR A 210 4.77 32.84 -5.01
N VAL A 211 5.78 32.06 -4.61
CA VAL A 211 5.60 30.90 -3.73
C VAL A 211 5.53 31.39 -2.28
N VAL A 212 4.35 31.26 -1.66
CA VAL A 212 4.13 31.66 -0.25
C VAL A 212 4.31 30.49 0.72
N GLU A 213 4.20 29.26 0.20
CA GLU A 213 4.49 28.03 0.93
C GLU A 213 5.04 26.97 -0.02
N ARG A 214 6.06 26.25 0.45
CA ARG A 214 6.71 25.15 -0.26
C ARG A 214 6.85 23.97 0.67
N VAL A 215 6.41 22.81 0.22
CA VAL A 215 6.65 21.52 0.87
C VAL A 215 7.51 20.68 -0.08
N ASP A 216 8.72 20.36 0.33
CA ASP A 216 9.63 19.47 -0.38
C ASP A 216 9.47 18.04 0.14
N PHE A 217 9.54 17.03 -0.74
CA PHE A 217 9.40 15.62 -0.40
C PHE A 217 10.66 14.82 -0.73
N THR A 218 11.07 13.94 0.19
CA THR A 218 12.21 13.03 0.02
C THR A 218 11.74 11.57 0.04
N TRP A 219 12.31 10.76 -0.84
CA TRP A 219 11.89 9.38 -1.09
C TRP A 219 13.06 8.39 -0.95
N ASP A 220 12.82 7.25 -0.32
CA ASP A 220 13.68 6.05 -0.40
C ASP A 220 13.01 5.03 -1.31
N GLY A 221 13.57 4.81 -2.50
CA GLY A 221 12.90 4.04 -3.55
C GLY A 221 11.52 4.65 -3.87
N THR A 222 10.44 3.90 -3.65
CA THR A 222 9.05 4.38 -3.82
C THR A 222 8.38 4.76 -2.50
N THR A 223 9.09 4.71 -1.38
CA THR A 223 8.56 5.02 -0.05
C THR A 223 8.83 6.49 0.29
N LEU A 224 7.78 7.22 0.69
CA LEU A 224 7.92 8.60 1.16
C LEU A 224 8.57 8.60 2.55
N CYS A 225 9.71 9.27 2.68
CA CYS A 225 10.50 9.24 3.92
C CYS A 225 10.56 10.58 4.63
N GLU A 226 10.34 11.70 3.93
CA GLU A 226 10.42 13.01 4.56
C GLU A 226 9.55 14.04 3.84
N GLN A 227 9.05 15.00 4.60
CA GLN A 227 8.64 16.31 4.07
C GLN A 227 9.32 17.44 4.83
N THR A 228 9.63 18.53 4.14
CA THR A 228 10.03 19.80 4.79
C THR A 228 9.15 20.93 4.31
N THR A 229 8.45 21.58 5.23
CA THR A 229 7.57 22.72 4.97
C THR A 229 8.28 24.03 5.28
N ARG A 230 8.24 24.96 4.33
CA ARG A 230 8.66 26.36 4.46
C ARG A 230 7.48 27.24 4.06
N SER A 231 7.05 28.13 4.94
CA SER A 231 5.93 29.04 4.69
C SER A 231 6.23 30.40 5.27
N ALA A 232 5.69 31.46 4.67
CA ALA A 232 5.67 32.79 5.28
C ALA A 232 4.94 32.81 6.63
N ASP A 233 4.02 31.86 6.84
CA ASP A 233 3.24 31.71 8.07
C ASP A 233 4.01 30.94 9.18
N LEU A 234 5.19 30.40 8.87
CA LEU A 234 6.03 29.65 9.81
C LEU A 234 7.34 30.41 10.07
N PRO A 235 7.70 30.65 11.34
CA PRO A 235 8.96 31.34 11.66
C PRO A 235 10.19 30.52 11.27
N ASN A 236 10.06 29.20 11.22
CA ASN A 236 11.14 28.26 10.94
C ASN A 236 10.62 27.09 10.08
N PRO A 237 11.46 26.47 9.22
CA PRO A 237 11.11 25.24 8.55
C PRO A 237 10.76 24.10 9.52
N VAL A 238 9.71 23.34 9.19
CA VAL A 238 9.27 22.16 9.93
C VAL A 238 9.47 20.93 9.05
N THR A 239 10.16 19.92 9.56
CA THR A 239 10.43 18.67 8.85
C THR A 239 9.75 17.51 9.57
N LEU A 240 9.02 16.68 8.83
CA LEU A 240 8.56 15.37 9.30
C LEU A 240 9.35 14.29 8.57
N THR A 241 9.94 13.37 9.31
CA THR A 241 10.63 12.20 8.77
C THR A 241 9.90 10.93 9.22
N TRP A 242 9.74 9.95 8.34
CA TRP A 242 9.06 8.69 8.60
C TRP A 242 9.96 7.49 8.33
N ASP A 243 10.23 6.73 9.38
CA ASP A 243 10.92 5.45 9.27
C ASP A 243 9.91 4.34 8.96
N HIS A 244 10.28 3.42 8.07
CA HIS A 244 9.40 2.37 7.61
C HIS A 244 9.99 0.97 7.79
N GLN A 245 9.10 0.03 8.11
CA GLN A 245 9.33 -1.40 7.96
C GLN A 245 8.49 -1.91 6.81
N ARG A 246 9.14 -2.10 5.66
CA ARG A 246 8.47 -2.32 4.38
C ARG A 246 7.55 -1.12 4.09
N LEU A 247 6.25 -1.35 3.94
CA LEU A 247 5.25 -0.33 3.67
C LEU A 247 4.64 0.28 4.94
N LYS A 248 4.94 -0.30 6.12
CA LYS A 248 4.38 0.16 7.39
C LYS A 248 5.26 1.24 8.00
N PRO A 249 4.75 2.46 8.21
CA PRO A 249 5.46 3.46 8.99
C PRO A 249 5.54 3.01 10.45
N ILE A 250 6.72 3.14 11.03
CA ILE A 250 7.02 2.65 12.39
C ILE A 250 7.41 3.78 13.35
N ALA A 251 7.89 4.91 12.82
CA ALA A 251 8.17 6.11 13.60
C ALA A 251 7.97 7.37 12.77
N GLN A 252 7.64 8.47 13.45
CA GLN A 252 7.66 9.83 12.93
C GLN A 252 8.58 10.68 13.80
N THR A 253 9.46 11.44 13.17
CA THR A 253 10.24 12.48 13.85
C THR A 253 9.83 13.84 13.31
N GLU A 254 9.56 14.78 14.20
CA GLU A 254 9.31 16.17 13.87
C GLU A 254 10.52 17.01 14.28
N ARG A 255 11.01 17.86 13.37
CA ARG A 255 12.15 18.74 13.62
C ARG A 255 11.83 20.17 13.19
N ILE A 256 12.19 21.12 14.04
CA ILE A 256 12.21 22.55 13.70
C ILE A 256 13.67 22.93 13.50
N THR A 257 14.01 23.44 12.32
CA THR A 257 15.38 23.87 11.98
C THR A 257 15.45 25.38 11.81
N SER A 258 16.60 26.00 12.07
CA SER A 258 16.78 27.43 11.81
C SER A 258 16.60 27.79 10.33
N ALA A 259 15.85 28.85 10.05
CA ALA A 259 15.73 29.39 8.69
C ALA A 259 17.07 29.86 8.11
N GLU A 260 17.96 30.41 8.94
CA GLU A 260 19.26 30.94 8.52
C GLU A 260 20.34 29.85 8.43
N ALA A 261 20.21 28.78 9.22
CA ALA A 261 21.10 27.63 9.22
C ALA A 261 20.27 26.33 9.25
N PRO A 262 19.76 25.85 8.09
CA PRO A 262 18.81 24.73 8.04
C PRO A 262 19.30 23.39 8.62
N GLN A 263 20.60 23.25 8.85
CA GLN A 263 21.18 22.08 9.51
C GLN A 263 21.19 22.20 11.04
N GLN A 264 20.93 23.38 11.59
CA GLN A 264 20.85 23.61 13.02
C GLN A 264 19.42 23.34 13.50
N GLU A 265 19.27 22.26 14.26
CA GLU A 265 18.02 21.89 14.91
C GLU A 265 17.76 22.78 16.14
N ILE A 266 16.52 23.30 16.23
CA ILE A 266 16.03 24.13 17.34
C ILE A 266 15.23 23.27 18.32
N ASP A 267 14.41 22.35 17.79
CA ASP A 267 13.55 21.46 18.57
C ASP A 267 13.30 20.16 17.80
N SER A 268 13.07 19.07 18.53
CA SER A 268 12.67 17.80 17.97
C SER A 268 11.73 16.99 18.87
N ARG A 269 10.83 16.25 18.21
CA ARG A 269 9.92 15.31 18.87
C ARG A 269 9.92 13.99 18.13
N PHE A 270 9.94 12.89 18.86
CA PHE A 270 9.90 11.54 18.32
C PHE A 270 8.58 10.86 18.70
N PHE A 271 8.00 10.14 17.75
CA PHE A 271 6.77 9.39 17.93
C PHE A 271 6.91 7.99 17.34
N ALA A 272 6.56 6.97 18.11
CA ALA A 272 6.34 5.63 17.58
C ALA A 272 4.96 5.54 16.92
N ILE A 273 4.87 4.88 15.76
CA ILE A 273 3.60 4.74 15.03
C ILE A 273 3.04 3.33 15.25
N VAL A 274 1.81 3.27 15.75
CA VAL A 274 1.00 2.05 15.78
C VAL A 274 0.07 2.07 14.57
N THR A 275 0.05 0.99 13.80
CA THR A 275 -0.70 0.86 12.55
C THR A 275 -1.83 -0.17 12.66
N ASP A 276 -2.80 -0.10 11.74
CA ASP A 276 -3.78 -1.17 11.55
C ASP A 276 -3.23 -2.34 10.72
N LEU A 277 -4.11 -3.29 10.36
CA LEU A 277 -3.77 -4.53 9.65
C LEU A 277 -2.90 -4.28 8.41
N VAL A 278 -3.29 -3.31 7.58
CA VAL A 278 -2.62 -3.02 6.30
C VAL A 278 -1.51 -2.00 6.44
N GLY A 279 -1.24 -1.48 7.64
CA GLY A 279 -0.15 -0.50 7.84
C GLY A 279 -0.58 0.96 7.86
N SER A 280 -1.89 1.27 7.94
CA SER A 280 -2.34 2.66 8.07
C SER A 280 -2.10 3.16 9.50
N PRO A 281 -1.52 4.35 9.73
CA PRO A 281 -1.33 4.90 11.07
C PRO A 281 -2.65 5.05 11.84
N ARG A 282 -2.65 4.63 13.10
CA ARG A 282 -3.78 4.73 14.02
C ARG A 282 -3.46 5.55 15.26
N GLU A 283 -2.27 5.36 15.81
CA GLU A 283 -1.77 6.12 16.96
C GLU A 283 -0.33 6.58 16.73
N LEU A 284 -0.01 7.78 17.22
CA LEU A 284 1.35 8.24 17.46
C LEU A 284 1.55 8.28 18.97
N VAL A 285 2.55 7.55 19.47
CA VAL A 285 2.91 7.47 20.89
C VAL A 285 4.22 8.23 21.09
N ASP A 286 4.24 9.20 22.00
CA ASP A 286 5.45 9.97 22.32
C ASP A 286 6.41 9.21 23.26
N GLU A 287 7.57 9.80 23.51
CA GLU A 287 8.60 9.19 24.36
C GLU A 287 8.23 9.11 25.85
N GLN A 288 7.14 9.75 26.27
CA GLN A 288 6.59 9.62 27.63
C GLN A 288 5.65 8.40 27.72
N GLY A 289 5.31 7.77 26.60
CA GLY A 289 4.35 6.67 26.53
C GLY A 289 2.91 7.15 26.36
N ASP A 290 2.69 8.44 26.09
CA ASP A 290 1.35 9.01 25.91
C ASP A 290 0.93 9.00 24.42
N ILE A 291 -0.38 8.83 24.17
CA ILE A 291 -0.93 8.90 22.81
C ILE A 291 -1.09 10.37 22.40
N ALA A 292 -0.12 10.88 21.65
CA ALA A 292 -0.07 12.25 21.17
C ALA A 292 -1.01 12.53 20.00
N TRP A 293 -1.34 11.50 19.20
CA TRP A 293 -2.34 11.58 18.14
C TRP A 293 -3.03 10.24 17.93
N ARG A 294 -4.33 10.29 17.61
CA ARG A 294 -5.16 9.14 17.28
C ARG A 294 -6.20 9.51 16.22
N THR A 295 -6.38 8.64 15.23
CA THR A 295 -7.39 8.84 14.17
C THR A 295 -8.58 7.90 14.29
N ARG A 296 -9.74 8.40 13.87
CA ARG A 296 -10.92 7.61 13.52
C ARG A 296 -11.17 7.78 12.03
N THR A 297 -11.43 6.69 11.31
CA THR A 297 -11.56 6.71 9.85
C THR A 297 -12.82 5.99 9.41
N THR A 298 -13.48 6.51 8.36
CA THR A 298 -14.39 5.68 7.55
C THR A 298 -13.63 4.52 6.92
N LEU A 299 -14.36 3.53 6.38
CA LEU A 299 -13.78 2.41 5.65
C LEU A 299 -12.81 2.85 4.56
N TRP A 300 -13.13 3.93 3.83
CA TRP A 300 -12.38 4.40 2.66
C TRP A 300 -11.39 5.52 2.98
N GLY A 301 -11.11 5.77 4.26
CA GLY A 301 -9.99 6.62 4.66
C GLY A 301 -10.33 8.09 4.87
N SER A 302 -11.60 8.51 4.86
CA SER A 302 -11.97 9.84 5.36
C SER A 302 -11.74 9.90 6.87
N THR A 303 -10.79 10.71 7.29
CA THR A 303 -10.27 10.74 8.67
C THR A 303 -10.87 11.87 9.49
N THR A 304 -11.13 11.59 10.77
CA THR A 304 -11.26 12.57 11.85
C THR A 304 -10.21 12.25 12.91
N TRP A 305 -9.92 13.21 13.78
CA TRP A 305 -8.96 13.04 14.87
C TRP A 305 -9.50 13.64 16.15
N HIS A 306 -8.89 13.24 17.27
CA HIS A 306 -9.29 13.72 18.58
C HIS A 306 -8.91 15.19 18.78
N THR A 307 -9.76 15.96 19.49
CA THR A 307 -9.55 17.39 19.74
C THR A 307 -8.31 17.71 20.58
N GLY A 308 -7.80 16.73 21.34
CA GLY A 308 -6.61 16.87 22.18
C GLY A 308 -5.29 16.46 21.51
N ALA A 309 -5.26 16.23 20.20
CA ALA A 309 -4.03 15.83 19.51
C ALA A 309 -2.96 16.95 19.54
N THR A 310 -1.72 16.60 19.86
CA THR A 310 -0.57 17.53 19.98
C THR A 310 0.42 17.41 18.81
N THR A 311 0.16 16.48 17.89
CA THR A 311 0.91 16.19 16.66
C THR A 311 -0.07 15.77 15.56
N TYR A 312 0.44 15.59 14.34
CA TYR A 312 -0.31 15.15 13.17
C TYR A 312 0.57 14.31 12.26
N THR A 313 -0.03 13.33 11.57
CA THR A 313 0.62 12.63 10.46
C THR A 313 -0.20 12.75 9.17
N PRO A 314 0.42 13.08 8.01
CA PRO A 314 -0.26 13.12 6.72
C PRO A 314 -0.39 11.74 6.08
N LEU A 315 0.26 10.71 6.61
CA LEU A 315 0.20 9.35 6.09
C LEU A 315 -1.21 8.77 6.24
N ARG A 316 -1.66 7.99 5.25
CA ARG A 316 -3.00 7.37 5.21
C ARG A 316 -2.86 5.87 4.99
N PHE A 317 -3.60 5.26 4.06
CA PHE A 317 -3.29 3.90 3.62
C PHE A 317 -1.83 3.82 3.14
N PRO A 318 -1.22 2.62 3.10
CA PRO A 318 0.14 2.47 2.57
C PRO A 318 0.33 3.22 1.26
N GLY A 319 1.44 3.98 1.15
CA GLY A 319 1.75 4.81 -0.02
C GLY A 319 1.00 6.14 -0.13
N GLN A 320 -0.02 6.37 0.70
CA GLN A 320 -0.88 7.55 0.59
C GLN A 320 -0.45 8.69 1.52
N TYR A 321 -0.45 9.91 0.98
CA TYR A 321 -0.23 11.17 1.67
C TYR A 321 -1.44 12.08 1.52
N SER A 322 -2.00 12.59 2.62
CA SER A 322 -3.16 13.48 2.61
C SER A 322 -2.78 14.92 2.29
N ASP A 323 -3.41 15.48 1.24
CA ASP A 323 -3.28 16.88 0.84
C ASP A 323 -4.47 17.71 1.37
N PRO A 324 -4.28 18.53 2.42
CA PRO A 324 -5.39 19.27 3.03
C PRO A 324 -6.08 20.24 2.07
N GLU A 325 -5.35 20.79 1.10
CA GLU A 325 -5.88 21.77 0.15
C GLU A 325 -6.93 21.16 -0.80
N THR A 326 -6.84 19.85 -1.06
CA THR A 326 -7.78 19.13 -1.93
C THR A 326 -8.65 18.14 -1.14
N GLY A 327 -8.25 17.73 0.06
CA GLY A 327 -8.84 16.58 0.74
C GLY A 327 -8.61 15.24 0.03
N LEU A 328 -7.78 15.21 -1.03
CA LEU A 328 -7.38 13.99 -1.71
C LEU A 328 -6.15 13.41 -1.03
N HIS A 329 -5.88 12.14 -1.31
CA HIS A 329 -4.63 11.50 -0.95
C HIS A 329 -3.78 11.32 -2.20
N TYR A 330 -2.61 11.96 -2.24
CA TYR A 330 -1.58 11.64 -3.21
C TYR A 330 -1.08 10.22 -2.97
N ASN A 331 -1.07 9.39 -4.01
CA ASN A 331 -0.70 7.97 -3.95
C ASN A 331 0.22 7.64 -5.12
N CYS A 332 1.47 8.09 -5.02
CA CYS A 332 2.53 7.99 -6.03
C CYS A 332 2.08 8.34 -7.46
N PHE A 333 1.58 7.37 -8.23
CA PHE A 333 1.18 7.58 -9.63
C PHE A 333 -0.24 8.15 -9.80
N ARG A 334 -1.07 8.16 -8.74
CA ARG A 334 -2.46 8.64 -8.82
C ARG A 334 -2.87 9.49 -7.62
N HIS A 335 -4.01 10.15 -7.73
CA HIS A 335 -4.66 10.87 -6.62
C HIS A 335 -5.95 10.17 -6.24
N TYR A 336 -6.04 9.73 -4.98
CA TYR A 336 -7.16 9.01 -4.41
C TYR A 336 -8.13 9.97 -3.71
N ASP A 337 -9.42 9.81 -3.97
CA ASP A 337 -10.49 10.52 -3.28
C ASP A 337 -11.11 9.60 -2.21
N PRO A 338 -10.86 9.83 -0.90
CA PRO A 338 -11.43 9.01 0.17
C PRO A 338 -12.96 9.15 0.27
N GLU A 339 -13.55 10.23 -0.24
CA GLU A 339 -15.01 10.43 -0.24
C GLU A 339 -15.69 9.54 -1.28
N THR A 340 -14.98 9.12 -2.34
CA THR A 340 -15.53 8.32 -3.43
C THR A 340 -14.87 6.95 -3.63
N ALA A 341 -13.86 6.63 -2.81
CA ALA A 341 -13.09 5.39 -2.84
C ALA A 341 -12.46 5.07 -4.20
N ARG A 342 -11.96 6.09 -4.89
CA ARG A 342 -11.44 5.96 -6.27
C ARG A 342 -10.36 6.96 -6.59
N TYR A 343 -9.63 6.67 -7.66
CA TYR A 343 -8.67 7.56 -8.24
C TYR A 343 -9.30 8.60 -9.17
N LEU A 344 -8.64 9.75 -9.29
CA LEU A 344 -9.04 10.83 -10.20
C LEU A 344 -8.68 10.57 -11.66
N THR A 345 -7.82 9.59 -11.91
CA THR A 345 -7.35 9.16 -13.22
C THR A 345 -7.56 7.65 -13.35
N ALA A 346 -7.60 7.16 -14.59
CA ALA A 346 -7.56 5.72 -14.83
C ALA A 346 -6.17 5.18 -14.48
N ASP A 347 -6.10 3.89 -14.18
CA ASP A 347 -4.85 3.18 -13.98
C ASP A 347 -3.94 3.29 -15.23
N PRO A 348 -2.69 3.75 -15.08
CA PRO A 348 -1.73 3.78 -16.20
C PRO A 348 -1.48 2.41 -16.83
N LEU A 349 -1.68 1.32 -16.08
CA LEU A 349 -1.56 -0.05 -16.59
C LEU A 349 -2.87 -0.55 -17.25
N GLY A 350 -3.88 0.31 -17.37
CA GLY A 350 -5.16 0.01 -18.00
C GLY A 350 -5.97 -1.02 -17.24
N LEU A 351 -6.48 -2.04 -17.94
CA LEU A 351 -7.30 -3.09 -17.35
C LEU A 351 -6.48 -4.25 -16.75
N ALA A 352 -5.16 -4.25 -16.93
CA ALA A 352 -4.30 -5.33 -16.44
C ALA A 352 -4.31 -5.48 -14.90
N PRO A 353 -4.37 -4.39 -14.10
CA PRO A 353 -4.44 -4.50 -12.64
C PRO A 353 -5.83 -4.90 -12.12
N ALA A 354 -6.88 -4.34 -12.72
CA ALA A 354 -8.26 -4.59 -12.31
C ALA A 354 -9.25 -4.28 -13.45
N PRO A 355 -10.41 -4.98 -13.50
CA PRO A 355 -11.47 -4.70 -14.49
C PRO A 355 -12.00 -3.26 -14.43
N ASN A 356 -11.90 -2.59 -13.27
CA ASN A 356 -12.26 -1.19 -13.11
C ASN A 356 -11.01 -0.37 -12.78
N PRO A 357 -10.43 0.36 -13.76
CA PRO A 357 -9.14 1.03 -13.61
C PRO A 357 -9.22 2.30 -12.75
N ALA A 358 -10.40 2.69 -12.27
CA ALA A 358 -10.57 3.86 -11.41
C ALA A 358 -10.62 3.51 -9.91
N LEU A 359 -10.76 2.24 -9.54
CA LEU A 359 -10.93 1.85 -8.13
C LEU A 359 -9.59 1.76 -7.41
N TYR A 360 -9.65 1.88 -6.08
CA TYR A 360 -8.51 1.62 -5.20
C TYR A 360 -8.29 0.10 -5.02
N VAL A 361 -8.94 -0.48 -4.02
CA VAL A 361 -8.94 -1.93 -3.77
C VAL A 361 -10.37 -2.37 -3.42
N HIS A 362 -10.70 -3.65 -3.55
CA HIS A 362 -12.06 -4.10 -3.22
C HIS A 362 -12.31 -4.25 -1.71
N ASN A 363 -11.27 -4.44 -0.90
CA ASN A 363 -11.35 -4.41 0.55
C ASN A 363 -10.08 -3.79 1.18
N PRO A 364 -10.18 -2.60 1.81
CA PRO A 364 -9.01 -1.87 2.33
C PRO A 364 -8.49 -2.42 3.67
N HIS A 365 -9.06 -3.51 4.19
CA HIS A 365 -8.54 -4.23 5.35
C HIS A 365 -7.64 -5.42 4.99
N THR A 366 -7.65 -5.84 3.73
CA THR A 366 -6.86 -6.99 3.25
C THR A 366 -5.92 -6.61 2.11
N TRP A 367 -6.18 -5.54 1.37
CA TRP A 367 -5.30 -5.05 0.31
C TRP A 367 -4.94 -3.57 0.50
N ALA A 368 -3.81 -3.20 -0.09
CA ALA A 368 -3.43 -1.83 -0.33
C ALA A 368 -2.95 -1.67 -1.77
N ASP A 369 -2.96 -0.44 -2.30
CA ASP A 369 -2.25 -0.10 -3.55
C ASP A 369 -1.27 1.03 -3.24
N PRO A 370 -0.05 0.71 -2.77
CA PRO A 370 0.94 1.68 -2.29
C PRO A 370 1.55 2.55 -3.39
N LEU A 371 1.39 2.16 -4.66
CA LEU A 371 1.89 2.92 -5.79
C LEU A 371 0.77 3.62 -6.56
N GLY A 372 -0.49 3.24 -6.34
CA GLY A 372 -1.55 3.65 -7.22
C GLY A 372 -1.39 3.04 -8.62
N LEU A 373 -1.05 1.77 -8.73
CA LEU A 373 -0.92 1.04 -10.00
C LEU A 373 -1.52 -0.37 -9.95
N THR A 374 -1.36 -1.07 -8.84
CA THR A 374 -1.87 -2.44 -8.73
C THR A 374 -2.04 -2.75 -7.25
N PRO A 375 -3.24 -3.22 -6.84
CA PRO A 375 -3.45 -3.71 -5.50
C PRO A 375 -2.45 -4.82 -5.18
N CYS A 376 -1.71 -4.67 -4.09
CA CYS A 376 -0.88 -5.72 -3.52
C CYS A 376 -1.50 -6.18 -2.20
N ASP A 377 -1.41 -7.48 -1.96
CA ASP A 377 -1.41 -8.01 -0.60
C ASP A 377 0.02 -7.90 -0.06
N GLU A 378 0.23 -7.29 1.11
CA GLU A 378 1.55 -6.94 1.64
C GLU A 378 2.50 -8.15 1.78
N ASP A 379 1.94 -9.36 1.84
CA ASP A 379 2.69 -10.60 2.01
C ASP A 379 2.92 -11.36 0.70
N THR A 380 2.75 -10.70 -0.45
CA THR A 380 2.86 -11.34 -1.77
C THR A 380 3.95 -10.71 -2.65
N ILE A 381 4.43 -11.47 -3.63
CA ILE A 381 5.38 -11.01 -4.66
C ILE A 381 4.91 -11.46 -6.04
N SER A 382 5.11 -10.62 -7.05
CA SER A 382 4.80 -11.01 -8.43
C SER A 382 5.89 -11.90 -9.00
N VAL A 383 5.48 -13.06 -9.49
CA VAL A 383 6.31 -14.06 -10.15
C VAL A 383 6.03 -14.01 -11.64
N TYR A 384 7.08 -13.94 -12.45
CA TYR A 384 6.98 -13.86 -13.90
C TYR A 384 7.48 -15.15 -14.56
N ARG A 385 6.76 -15.61 -15.58
CA ARG A 385 7.08 -16.82 -16.37
C ARG A 385 6.92 -16.53 -17.86
N LYS A 386 8.01 -16.58 -18.61
CA LYS A 386 7.98 -16.54 -20.09
C LYS A 386 7.64 -17.90 -20.69
N GLN A 387 6.48 -18.02 -21.31
CA GLN A 387 6.05 -19.21 -22.03
C GLN A 387 6.68 -19.24 -23.42
N THR A 388 7.33 -20.36 -23.73
CA THR A 388 7.97 -20.59 -25.04
C THR A 388 7.53 -21.95 -25.58
N ASP A 389 7.74 -22.18 -26.87
CA ASP A 389 7.45 -23.46 -27.52
C ASP A 389 8.54 -24.51 -27.39
N HIS A 390 9.50 -24.30 -26.48
CA HIS A 390 10.55 -25.26 -26.23
C HIS A 390 9.98 -26.59 -25.68
N PRO A 391 10.34 -27.75 -26.23
CA PRO A 391 9.73 -29.05 -25.90
C PRO A 391 9.99 -29.53 -24.45
N LEU A 392 11.00 -28.94 -23.79
CA LEU A 392 11.34 -29.18 -22.38
C LEU A 392 10.91 -28.03 -21.45
N SER A 393 10.01 -27.14 -21.90
CA SER A 393 9.49 -26.05 -21.07
C SER A 393 8.23 -26.50 -20.33
N GLN A 394 8.20 -26.30 -19.01
CA GLN A 394 6.94 -26.33 -18.27
C GLN A 394 6.18 -25.01 -18.47
N ARG A 395 4.89 -25.09 -18.73
CA ARG A 395 3.95 -23.97 -18.90
C ARG A 395 2.98 -23.93 -17.74
N ILE A 396 2.49 -22.74 -17.42
CA ILE A 396 1.52 -22.50 -16.36
C ILE A 396 0.32 -21.74 -16.93
N HIS A 397 -0.89 -22.24 -16.73
CA HIS A 397 -2.10 -21.54 -17.11
C HIS A 397 -2.94 -21.34 -15.86
N ILE A 398 -3.40 -20.11 -15.68
CA ILE A 398 -4.20 -19.70 -14.53
C ILE A 398 -5.55 -19.24 -15.08
N GLY A 399 -6.58 -20.02 -14.82
CA GLY A 399 -7.94 -19.75 -15.33
C GLY A 399 -8.60 -18.58 -14.60
N GLU A 400 -9.69 -18.07 -15.17
CA GLU A 400 -10.49 -16.96 -14.61
C GLU A 400 -11.09 -17.25 -13.22
N ASN A 401 -11.20 -18.53 -12.86
CA ASN A 401 -11.62 -19.02 -11.54
C ASN A 401 -10.46 -19.22 -10.55
N GLY A 402 -9.22 -18.89 -10.95
CA GLY A 402 -8.01 -19.09 -10.16
C GLY A 402 -7.46 -20.51 -10.23
N GLU A 403 -7.97 -21.38 -11.11
CA GLU A 403 -7.45 -22.74 -11.29
C GLU A 403 -6.09 -22.73 -11.96
N VAL A 404 -5.09 -23.33 -11.32
CA VAL A 404 -3.71 -23.39 -11.83
C VAL A 404 -3.43 -24.74 -12.47
N THR A 405 -3.22 -24.74 -13.79
CA THR A 405 -2.82 -25.92 -14.55
C THR A 405 -1.37 -25.81 -15.01
N LEU A 406 -0.61 -26.89 -14.89
CA LEU A 406 0.80 -26.96 -15.31
C LEU A 406 0.92 -28.02 -16.40
N THR A 407 1.48 -27.66 -17.56
CA THR A 407 1.62 -28.57 -18.72
C THR A 407 3.05 -28.55 -19.27
N GLY A 408 3.52 -29.66 -19.85
CA GLY A 408 4.87 -29.78 -20.40
C GLY A 408 5.74 -30.82 -19.68
N LYS A 409 7.05 -30.77 -19.93
CA LYS A 409 8.05 -31.68 -19.35
C LYS A 409 9.22 -30.87 -18.82
N GLY A 410 9.58 -31.05 -17.55
CA GLY A 410 10.77 -30.42 -16.94
C GLY A 410 10.47 -29.54 -15.73
N LYS A 411 11.38 -28.60 -15.45
CA LYS A 411 11.22 -27.61 -14.37
C LYS A 411 10.44 -26.39 -14.86
N LEU A 412 9.72 -25.73 -13.96
CA LEU A 412 9.09 -24.44 -14.20
C LEU A 412 10.08 -23.32 -13.88
N TYR A 413 10.63 -22.69 -14.91
CA TYR A 413 11.56 -21.58 -14.75
C TYR A 413 10.83 -20.26 -14.55
N VAL A 414 10.96 -19.68 -13.38
CA VAL A 414 10.27 -18.47 -12.95
C VAL A 414 11.24 -17.41 -12.50
N ASN A 415 10.83 -16.16 -12.66
CA ASN A 415 11.50 -14.99 -12.11
C ASN A 415 10.71 -14.51 -10.89
N MET A 416 11.36 -14.51 -9.73
CA MET A 416 10.80 -14.06 -8.45
C MET A 416 11.46 -12.78 -7.93
N SER A 417 12.10 -11.99 -8.80
CA SER A 417 12.76 -10.73 -8.44
C SER A 417 11.79 -9.58 -8.21
N ASP A 418 10.51 -9.75 -8.54
CA ASP A 418 9.49 -8.70 -8.66
C ASP A 418 9.73 -7.72 -9.83
N ASP A 419 10.83 -7.88 -10.58
CA ASP A 419 11.20 -7.06 -11.74
C ASP A 419 11.07 -7.87 -13.04
N ILE A 420 10.09 -7.51 -13.88
CA ILE A 420 9.84 -8.17 -15.16
C ILE A 420 11.03 -8.10 -16.14
N ARG A 421 11.93 -7.11 -16.01
CA ARG A 421 13.06 -6.93 -16.95
C ARG A 421 13.96 -8.16 -17.01
N HIS A 422 14.18 -8.84 -15.88
CA HIS A 422 14.95 -10.07 -15.88
C HIS A 422 14.31 -11.16 -16.73
N THR A 423 12.97 -11.23 -16.80
CA THR A 423 12.26 -12.18 -17.68
C THR A 423 12.44 -11.84 -19.16
N ILE A 424 12.47 -10.55 -19.49
CA ILE A 424 12.61 -10.04 -20.86
C ILE A 424 14.05 -10.25 -21.36
N GLU A 425 15.04 -9.95 -20.53
CA GLU A 425 16.47 -10.07 -20.87
C GLU A 425 16.98 -11.53 -20.89
N TYR A 426 16.38 -12.42 -20.09
CA TYR A 426 16.90 -13.77 -19.87
C TYR A 426 16.62 -14.77 -21.01
N ARG A 427 15.61 -14.53 -21.85
CA ARG A 427 15.25 -15.45 -22.94
C ARG A 427 14.85 -14.65 -24.18
N GLY A 428 15.52 -14.92 -25.31
CA GLY A 428 15.45 -14.16 -26.57
C GLY A 428 14.05 -13.97 -27.19
N ASP A 429 14.00 -13.45 -28.41
CA ASP A 429 12.77 -12.94 -29.04
C ASP A 429 11.62 -13.97 -29.14
N GLY A 430 10.40 -13.52 -28.81
CA GLY A 430 9.14 -14.29 -28.92
C GLY A 430 8.66 -15.01 -27.64
N GLY A 431 7.35 -15.20 -27.51
CA GLY A 431 6.68 -15.92 -26.41
C GLY A 431 5.91 -15.02 -25.43
N GLN A 432 4.85 -15.56 -24.82
CA GLN A 432 3.96 -14.85 -23.89
C GLN A 432 4.53 -14.81 -22.47
N ILE A 433 4.49 -13.67 -21.79
CA ILE A 433 4.85 -13.57 -20.36
C ILE A 433 3.58 -13.62 -19.52
N VAL A 434 3.50 -14.60 -18.62
CA VAL A 434 2.46 -14.70 -17.61
C VAL A 434 3.04 -14.27 -16.26
N SER A 435 2.30 -13.49 -15.48
CA SER A 435 2.60 -13.24 -14.08
C SER A 435 1.53 -13.83 -13.16
N PHE A 436 1.92 -14.09 -11.93
CA PHE A 436 1.03 -14.48 -10.83
C PHE A 436 1.70 -14.17 -9.51
N ASP A 437 0.90 -14.00 -8.48
CA ASP A 437 1.42 -13.64 -7.16
C ASP A 437 1.56 -14.89 -6.29
N VAL A 438 2.63 -14.97 -5.53
CA VAL A 438 2.85 -15.99 -4.48
C VAL A 438 3.16 -15.33 -3.16
N SER A 439 3.03 -16.06 -2.05
CA SER A 439 3.47 -15.55 -0.76
C SER A 439 4.97 -15.24 -0.76
N ARG A 440 5.36 -14.17 -0.06
CA ARG A 440 6.75 -13.79 0.14
C ARG A 440 7.49 -14.85 0.96
N GLU A 441 6.79 -15.54 1.86
CA GLU A 441 7.32 -16.69 2.60
C GLU A 441 7.74 -17.81 1.64
N TYR A 442 6.89 -18.16 0.68
CA TYR A 442 7.24 -19.15 -0.34
C TYR A 442 8.45 -18.71 -1.16
N ARG A 443 8.51 -17.44 -1.58
CA ARG A 443 9.69 -16.93 -2.30
C ARG A 443 10.96 -16.99 -1.44
N ASP A 444 10.89 -16.60 -0.17
CA ASP A 444 12.05 -16.60 0.72
C ASP A 444 12.54 -18.04 0.95
N TRP A 445 11.63 -18.99 1.11
CA TRP A 445 11.96 -20.41 1.15
C TRP A 445 12.63 -20.89 -0.14
N ILE A 446 12.12 -20.51 -1.32
CA ILE A 446 12.77 -20.83 -2.60
C ILE A 446 14.20 -20.28 -2.62
N ARG A 447 14.38 -19.01 -2.26
CA ARG A 447 15.68 -18.35 -2.26
C ARG A 447 16.68 -19.02 -1.32
N GLU A 448 16.25 -19.41 -0.13
CA GLU A 448 17.13 -20.02 0.90
C GLU A 448 17.42 -21.50 0.63
N SER A 449 16.53 -22.21 -0.06
CA SER A 449 16.66 -23.65 -0.35
C SER A 449 17.18 -23.98 -1.75
N ALA A 450 17.28 -22.99 -2.65
CA ALA A 450 17.69 -23.22 -4.02
C ALA A 450 19.15 -23.68 -4.13
N LEU A 451 19.36 -24.76 -4.88
CA LEU A 451 20.68 -25.30 -5.17
C LEU A 451 21.22 -24.74 -6.49
N PRO A 452 22.54 -24.53 -6.64
CA PRO A 452 23.11 -24.20 -7.93
C PRO A 452 22.96 -25.36 -8.92
N GLN A 453 22.89 -25.04 -10.21
CA GLN A 453 22.81 -26.05 -11.27
C GLN A 453 24.01 -26.99 -11.28
N ASN A 454 25.22 -26.43 -11.12
CA ASN A 454 26.42 -27.22 -10.98
C ASN A 454 26.73 -27.45 -9.51
N LYS A 455 27.02 -28.70 -9.15
CA LYS A 455 27.42 -29.07 -7.78
C LYS A 455 28.66 -28.30 -7.34
N ASP A 456 29.58 -28.01 -8.27
CA ASP A 456 30.86 -27.37 -7.97
C ASP A 456 30.69 -25.91 -7.50
N ASP A 457 29.51 -25.32 -7.72
CA ASP A 457 29.14 -23.99 -7.24
C ASP A 457 28.52 -24.04 -5.83
N HIS A 458 28.32 -25.23 -5.26
CA HIS A 458 27.82 -25.42 -3.89
C HIS A 458 28.98 -25.70 -2.92
N PRO A 459 29.01 -25.08 -1.71
CA PRO A 459 30.09 -25.28 -0.74
C PRO A 459 30.34 -26.75 -0.38
N ASP A 460 29.29 -27.54 -0.26
CA ASP A 460 29.36 -28.98 0.03
C ASP A 460 29.34 -29.86 -1.24
N GLY A 461 29.50 -29.28 -2.42
CA GLY A 461 29.34 -29.95 -3.71
C GLY A 461 30.25 -31.14 -3.98
N ASP A 462 31.41 -31.18 -3.33
CA ASP A 462 32.36 -32.30 -3.41
C ASP A 462 31.93 -33.52 -2.58
N SER A 463 30.98 -33.34 -1.66
CA SER A 463 30.41 -34.41 -0.84
C SER A 463 29.38 -35.25 -1.59
N PHE A 464 29.00 -34.86 -2.82
CA PHE A 464 27.97 -35.52 -3.61
C PHE A 464 28.52 -36.04 -4.94
N THR A 465 28.14 -37.26 -5.30
CA THR A 465 28.29 -37.75 -6.67
C THR A 465 27.38 -36.97 -7.62
N ARG A 466 27.69 -36.98 -8.92
CA ARG A 466 26.82 -36.40 -9.96
C ARG A 466 25.41 -37.01 -9.97
N GLY A 467 25.27 -38.27 -9.56
CA GLY A 467 23.98 -38.94 -9.45
C GLY A 467 23.16 -38.40 -8.28
N GLU A 468 23.77 -38.32 -7.09
CA GLU A 468 23.13 -37.77 -5.88
C GLU A 468 22.74 -36.31 -6.06
N TRP A 469 23.59 -35.49 -6.69
CA TRP A 469 23.25 -34.08 -6.98
C TRP A 469 22.02 -33.95 -7.90
N LYS A 470 21.90 -34.83 -8.90
CA LYS A 470 20.72 -34.85 -9.77
C LYS A 470 19.45 -35.25 -9.04
N GLU A 471 19.54 -36.12 -8.03
CA GLU A 471 18.38 -36.45 -7.19
C GLU A 471 17.99 -35.26 -6.29
N LEU A 472 18.98 -34.56 -5.69
CA LEU A 472 18.71 -33.34 -4.93
C LEU A 472 18.01 -32.25 -5.77
N LEU A 473 18.45 -32.05 -7.01
CA LEU A 473 17.81 -31.10 -7.95
C LEU A 473 16.37 -31.49 -8.34
N LYS A 474 15.87 -32.66 -7.98
CA LYS A 474 14.44 -33.02 -8.13
C LYS A 474 13.62 -32.67 -6.89
N GLU A 475 14.25 -32.56 -5.72
CA GLU A 475 13.61 -32.25 -4.44
C GLU A 475 13.64 -30.75 -4.15
N TYR A 476 14.70 -30.05 -4.57
CA TYR A 476 14.92 -28.64 -4.26
C TYR A 476 14.83 -27.74 -5.51
N PRO A 477 14.45 -26.46 -5.33
CA PRO A 477 14.55 -25.46 -6.40
C PRO A 477 15.99 -25.36 -6.91
N GLU A 478 16.16 -24.97 -8.18
CA GLU A 478 17.49 -24.68 -8.72
C GLU A 478 17.67 -23.21 -9.06
N ILE A 479 18.87 -22.68 -8.88
CA ILE A 479 19.26 -21.35 -9.36
C ILE A 479 19.53 -21.45 -10.87
N SER A 480 18.74 -20.76 -11.68
CA SER A 480 18.71 -20.93 -13.13
C SER A 480 19.88 -20.24 -13.85
N ASP A 481 20.31 -19.07 -13.38
CA ASP A 481 21.49 -18.36 -13.88
C ASP A 481 21.92 -17.30 -12.86
N PRO A 482 22.97 -17.55 -12.07
CA PRO A 482 23.42 -16.60 -11.04
C PRO A 482 24.01 -15.31 -11.64
N THR A 483 24.41 -15.31 -12.92
CA THR A 483 25.02 -14.15 -13.59
C THR A 483 23.99 -13.12 -14.07
N LYS A 484 22.71 -13.50 -14.12
CA LYS A 484 21.59 -12.68 -14.58
C LYS A 484 20.65 -12.25 -13.44
N GLY A 485 21.04 -12.52 -12.20
CA GLY A 485 20.33 -12.11 -10.98
C GLY A 485 19.98 -13.29 -10.08
N SER A 486 19.96 -13.05 -8.77
CA SER A 486 19.77 -14.08 -7.73
C SER A 486 18.38 -14.70 -7.66
N ASP A 487 17.43 -14.30 -8.52
CA ASP A 487 16.00 -14.59 -8.35
C ASP A 487 15.35 -15.31 -9.54
N LEU A 488 16.18 -15.95 -10.37
CA LEU A 488 15.72 -16.84 -11.43
C LEU A 488 15.82 -18.29 -10.95
N TYR A 489 14.68 -18.96 -10.81
CA TYR A 489 14.61 -20.29 -10.23
C TYR A 489 13.94 -21.30 -11.15
N GLY A 490 14.43 -22.53 -11.15
CA GLY A 490 13.77 -23.69 -11.75
C GLY A 490 13.05 -24.52 -10.70
N ILE A 491 11.72 -24.53 -10.71
CA ILE A 491 10.91 -25.31 -9.78
C ILE A 491 10.74 -26.74 -10.32
N PRO A 492 11.21 -27.79 -9.61
CA PRO A 492 10.99 -29.18 -10.01
C PRO A 492 9.54 -29.64 -9.83
N HIS A 493 9.17 -30.66 -10.59
CA HIS A 493 7.82 -31.23 -10.60
C HIS A 493 7.31 -31.63 -9.22
N LYS A 494 8.19 -32.12 -8.33
CA LYS A 494 7.80 -32.51 -6.95
C LYS A 494 7.28 -31.34 -6.12
N LEU A 495 7.62 -30.11 -6.46
CA LEU A 495 7.21 -28.90 -5.75
C LEU A 495 5.99 -28.22 -6.37
N PHE A 496 5.40 -28.78 -7.44
CA PHE A 496 4.28 -28.15 -8.14
C PHE A 496 3.00 -28.07 -7.29
N ASP A 497 2.72 -29.07 -6.45
CA ASP A 497 1.54 -29.02 -5.59
C ASP A 497 1.67 -27.91 -4.54
N GLY A 498 2.85 -27.74 -3.96
CA GLY A 498 3.17 -26.62 -3.06
C GLY A 498 3.13 -25.27 -3.78
N LEU A 499 3.67 -25.18 -4.99
CA LEU A 499 3.54 -23.95 -5.79
C LEU A 499 2.07 -23.59 -6.02
N ARG A 500 1.22 -24.56 -6.38
CA ARG A 500 -0.21 -24.30 -6.64
C ARG A 500 -0.96 -23.81 -5.40
N SER A 501 -0.60 -24.29 -4.20
CA SER A 501 -1.21 -23.79 -2.96
C SER A 501 -0.77 -22.38 -2.58
N GLU A 502 0.43 -21.98 -3.00
CA GLU A 502 1.01 -20.67 -2.70
C GLU A 502 0.62 -19.58 -3.70
N ILE A 503 0.13 -19.96 -4.89
CA ILE A 503 -0.37 -18.99 -5.87
C ILE A 503 -1.64 -18.35 -5.33
N ILE A 504 -1.61 -17.02 -5.23
CA ILE A 504 -2.75 -16.21 -4.83
C ILE A 504 -3.86 -16.37 -5.87
N ARG A 505 -5.05 -16.75 -5.42
CA ARG A 505 -6.19 -17.00 -6.32
C ARG A 505 -6.49 -15.75 -7.13
N ASN A 506 -6.73 -15.93 -8.43
CA ASN A 506 -7.04 -14.88 -9.40
C ASN A 506 -5.92 -13.85 -9.63
N SER A 507 -4.68 -14.10 -9.19
CA SER A 507 -3.53 -13.22 -9.47
C SER A 507 -2.91 -13.42 -10.85
N GLY A 508 -3.26 -14.52 -11.53
CA GLY A 508 -2.70 -14.89 -12.82
C GLY A 508 -3.13 -13.95 -13.94
N ARG A 509 -2.16 -13.43 -14.71
CA ARG A 509 -2.41 -12.52 -15.84
C ARG A 509 -1.34 -12.63 -16.90
N VAL A 510 -1.71 -12.30 -18.14
CA VAL A 510 -0.76 -12.11 -19.24
C VAL A 510 -0.26 -10.67 -19.18
N VAL A 511 1.06 -10.49 -19.04
CA VAL A 511 1.67 -9.15 -18.88
C VAL A 511 2.24 -8.64 -20.20
N GLN A 512 2.55 -9.54 -21.13
CA GLN A 512 3.03 -9.19 -22.46
C GLN A 512 2.67 -10.29 -23.46
N ASP A 513 2.05 -9.90 -24.57
CA ASP A 513 1.96 -10.70 -25.79
C ASP A 513 3.13 -10.30 -26.71
N GLY A 514 3.89 -11.29 -27.15
CA GLY A 514 5.01 -11.12 -28.07
C GLY A 514 4.56 -10.99 -29.52
#